data_AF-A0A818K0B8-F1
#
_entry.id   AF-A0A818K0B8-F1
#
_cell.length_a   1.000
_cell.length_b   1.000
_cell.length_c   1.000
_cell.angle_alpha   90.00
_cell.angle_beta   90.00
_cell.angle_gamma   90.00
#
_symmetry.space_group_name_H-M   'P 1'
#
loop_
_entity.id
_entity.type
_entity.pdbx_description
1 polymer ?
#
loop_
_entity_poly.entity_id
_entity_poly.type
_entity_poly.pdbx_seq_one_letter_code
_entity_poly.pdbx_strand_id
1 'polypeptide(L)'
;MKSMNASNEPNFFGMCARCNIEIIGEENGLIAMDRMYHVSCFTCTMCGCRLRGMHFYSMENKPYCESCYVNSLEKCVSCGLPITDRVCSALMSGKYASNIASDPNVGPTKEDDKFIIDWTFLIDTLNFSFWTDDKENESYVRKYKDKIYCGSFALAVSINQALDDGIDILNAEYYSRITMDELENIFRSSVNSSRPPMLTERLNVLHETGAILLKEYGGHFSNCIEQSGGSALKLVELIVKSFPAYRDEAIYDGQRVSFYKRAQLLVSDIWKRLHGHGLGHFIDIDSLTMFADYSVPQLLSYEGVLVYSPELKRRIDGKEEIPPGDSDECEIRAGSILVVDLIVNHANEIIRLEKNSENEGKKLNAATVDGYLWRKSVDQEHLYQQTPFHRTRTIFY
;
A
#
# COMPACT_ATOMS: atom_id res chain seq x y z
N MET A 1 6.32 -28.57 -72.95
CA MET A 1 7.04 -27.27 -72.89
C MET A 1 6.05 -26.21 -73.36
N LYS A 2 5.59 -25.22 -72.60
CA LYS A 2 6.15 -24.41 -71.50
C LYS A 2 5.03 -24.20 -70.45
N SER A 3 5.24 -24.62 -69.20
CA SER A 3 5.70 -23.82 -68.05
C SER A 3 4.77 -22.66 -67.64
N MET A 4 4.26 -22.81 -66.43
CA MET A 4 3.61 -21.83 -65.58
C MET A 4 4.44 -20.54 -65.49
N ASN A 5 3.76 -19.40 -65.48
CA ASN A 5 4.25 -18.16 -64.86
C ASN A 5 3.13 -17.67 -63.94
N ALA A 6 3.08 -18.23 -62.73
CA ALA A 6 2.50 -17.51 -61.61
C ALA A 6 3.53 -16.44 -61.23
N SER A 7 3.13 -15.18 -61.32
CA SER A 7 3.86 -14.06 -60.75
C SER A 7 3.99 -14.28 -59.23
N ASN A 8 5.10 -14.85 -58.80
CA ASN A 8 5.55 -14.78 -57.42
C ASN A 8 6.00 -13.32 -57.17
N GLU A 9 5.05 -12.44 -56.91
CA GLU A 9 5.41 -11.19 -56.23
C GLU A 9 5.81 -11.54 -54.79
N PRO A 10 7.01 -11.14 -54.35
CA PRO A 10 7.42 -11.33 -52.96
C PRO A 10 6.42 -10.61 -52.04
N ASN A 11 5.72 -11.37 -51.19
CA ASN A 11 4.68 -10.83 -50.33
C ASN A 11 5.30 -9.81 -49.35
N PHE A 12 5.06 -8.52 -49.61
CA PHE A 12 5.63 -7.41 -48.85
C PHE A 12 4.99 -7.36 -47.45
N PHE A 13 5.81 -7.49 -46.41
CA PHE A 13 5.36 -7.47 -45.02
C PHE A 13 5.51 -6.08 -44.37
N GLY A 14 6.53 -5.30 -44.76
CA GLY A 14 6.73 -3.92 -44.33
C GLY A 14 8.18 -3.45 -44.30
N MET A 15 8.47 -2.27 -43.75
CA MET A 15 9.82 -1.69 -43.68
C MET A 15 10.49 -1.95 -42.35
N CYS A 16 11.72 -2.47 -42.35
CA CYS A 16 12.45 -2.68 -41.11
C CYS A 16 12.93 -1.35 -40.49
N ALA A 17 12.51 -1.07 -39.25
CA ALA A 17 12.85 0.13 -38.51
C ALA A 17 14.33 0.27 -38.11
N ARG A 18 15.16 -0.77 -38.33
CA ARG A 18 16.61 -0.73 -38.06
C ARG A 18 17.45 -0.49 -39.31
N CYS A 19 17.25 -1.30 -40.35
CA CYS A 19 18.06 -1.22 -41.57
C CYS A 19 17.38 -0.41 -42.68
N ASN A 20 16.10 -0.05 -42.50
CA ASN A 20 15.28 0.68 -43.47
C ASN A 20 15.13 -0.03 -44.82
N ILE A 21 15.19 -1.37 -44.82
CA ILE A 21 15.00 -2.23 -46.00
C ILE A 21 13.67 -2.97 -45.86
N GLU A 22 13.07 -3.30 -47.01
CA GLU A 22 11.83 -4.09 -47.11
C GLU A 22 11.98 -5.48 -46.46
N ILE A 23 10.94 -5.90 -45.76
CA ILE A 23 10.77 -7.23 -45.20
C ILE A 23 9.87 -8.00 -46.16
N ILE A 24 10.44 -9.03 -46.78
CA ILE A 24 9.76 -9.92 -47.71
C ILE A 24 9.42 -11.21 -46.98
N GLY A 25 8.13 -11.59 -46.97
CA GLY A 25 7.63 -12.75 -46.25
C GLY A 25 7.41 -12.48 -44.76
N GLU A 26 6.22 -12.83 -44.27
CA GLU A 26 5.81 -12.67 -42.87
C GLU A 26 6.72 -13.45 -41.90
N GLU A 27 7.30 -14.57 -42.36
CA GLU A 27 8.24 -15.39 -41.60
C GLU A 27 9.59 -14.71 -41.28
N ASN A 28 9.95 -13.68 -42.06
CA ASN A 28 11.20 -12.93 -41.90
C ASN A 28 11.02 -11.63 -41.12
N GLY A 29 9.78 -11.28 -40.80
CA GLY A 29 9.40 -10.08 -40.05
C GLY A 29 8.95 -10.38 -38.63
N LEU A 30 9.10 -9.41 -37.75
CA LEU A 30 8.40 -9.38 -36.48
C LEU A 30 7.96 -7.95 -36.17
N ILE A 31 6.89 -7.83 -35.40
CA ILE A 31 6.40 -6.57 -34.88
C ILE A 31 6.83 -6.47 -33.42
N ALA A 32 7.52 -5.39 -33.06
CA ALA A 32 7.89 -5.06 -31.70
C ALA A 32 7.88 -3.54 -31.55
N MET A 33 7.39 -3.02 -30.41
CA MET A 33 7.37 -1.57 -30.14
C MET A 33 6.65 -0.77 -31.26
N ASP A 34 5.53 -1.30 -31.75
CA ASP A 34 4.74 -0.75 -32.87
C ASP A 34 5.51 -0.52 -34.18
N ARG A 35 6.64 -1.22 -34.34
CA ARG A 35 7.52 -1.14 -35.51
C ARG A 35 7.84 -2.52 -36.03
N MET A 36 8.14 -2.59 -37.32
CA MET A 36 8.51 -3.84 -37.98
C MET A 36 10.02 -3.98 -38.02
N TYR A 37 10.52 -5.18 -37.76
CA TYR A 37 11.94 -5.52 -37.83
C TYR A 37 12.14 -6.81 -38.61
N HIS A 38 13.23 -6.93 -39.37
CA HIS A 38 13.68 -8.28 -39.73
C HIS A 38 13.97 -9.06 -38.45
N VAL A 39 13.67 -10.35 -38.45
CA VAL A 39 14.03 -11.27 -37.37
C VAL A 39 15.52 -11.13 -36.97
N SER A 40 16.39 -10.96 -37.95
CA SER A 40 17.83 -10.77 -37.76
C SER A 40 18.21 -9.37 -37.26
N CYS A 41 17.38 -8.37 -37.52
CA CYS A 41 17.59 -6.98 -37.13
C CYS A 41 17.06 -6.64 -35.74
N PHE A 42 16.22 -7.49 -35.16
CA PHE A 42 15.75 -7.32 -33.78
C PHE A 42 16.81 -7.77 -32.76
N THR A 43 17.80 -6.91 -32.55
CA THR A 43 18.93 -7.16 -31.63
C THR A 43 19.16 -5.95 -30.74
N CYS A 44 19.77 -6.17 -29.57
CA CYS A 44 20.07 -5.11 -28.61
C CYS A 44 20.91 -4.01 -29.24
N THR A 45 20.52 -2.77 -29.01
CA THR A 45 21.21 -1.58 -29.54
C THR A 45 22.63 -1.42 -28.98
N MET A 46 22.89 -1.89 -27.75
CA MET A 46 24.19 -1.77 -27.10
C MET A 46 25.14 -2.92 -27.43
N CYS A 47 24.71 -4.17 -27.23
CA CYS A 47 25.60 -5.32 -27.36
C CYS A 47 25.36 -6.14 -28.65
N GLY A 48 24.32 -5.83 -29.42
CA GLY A 48 24.00 -6.52 -30.66
C GLY A 48 23.40 -7.92 -30.50
N CYS A 49 23.15 -8.40 -29.27
CA CYS A 49 22.61 -9.75 -29.04
C CYS A 49 21.17 -9.88 -29.58
N ARG A 50 20.82 -11.03 -30.14
CA ARG A 50 19.47 -11.28 -30.68
C ARG A 50 18.44 -11.27 -29.54
N LEU A 51 17.33 -10.56 -29.74
CA LEU A 51 16.29 -10.38 -28.71
C LEU A 51 15.07 -11.28 -28.93
N ARG A 52 14.99 -11.99 -30.06
CA ARG A 52 13.89 -12.93 -30.33
C ARG A 52 13.83 -14.02 -29.27
N GLY A 53 12.69 -14.13 -28.59
CA GLY A 53 12.46 -15.11 -27.53
C GLY A 53 13.09 -14.75 -26.18
N MET A 54 13.72 -13.57 -26.06
CA MET A 54 14.31 -13.05 -24.82
C MET A 54 13.48 -11.87 -24.31
N HIS A 55 13.53 -11.63 -23.00
CA HIS A 55 13.02 -10.39 -22.43
C HIS A 55 13.86 -9.21 -22.94
N PHE A 56 13.18 -8.14 -23.35
CA PHE A 56 13.81 -6.93 -23.87
C PHE A 56 13.09 -5.69 -23.33
N TYR A 57 13.82 -4.56 -23.34
CA TYR A 57 13.35 -3.26 -22.86
C TYR A 57 13.44 -2.22 -23.99
N SER A 58 12.49 -1.28 -24.03
CA SER A 58 12.47 -0.17 -24.98
C SER A 58 12.96 1.11 -24.30
N MET A 59 14.00 1.75 -24.85
CA MET A 59 14.43 3.10 -24.45
C MET A 59 14.53 3.96 -25.70
N GLU A 60 13.86 5.12 -25.73
CA GLU A 60 13.80 6.02 -26.90
C GLU A 60 13.45 5.31 -28.23
N ASN A 61 12.50 4.37 -28.19
CA ASN A 61 12.11 3.54 -29.34
C ASN A 61 13.24 2.67 -29.94
N LYS A 62 14.25 2.34 -29.14
CA LYS A 62 15.32 1.39 -29.47
C LYS A 62 15.27 0.18 -28.53
N PRO A 63 15.51 -1.05 -29.03
CA PRO A 63 15.42 -2.25 -28.22
C PRO A 63 16.75 -2.56 -27.51
N TYR A 64 16.68 -2.99 -26.24
CA TYR A 64 17.82 -3.34 -25.38
C TYR A 64 17.60 -4.70 -24.69
N CYS A 65 18.65 -5.48 -24.49
CA CYS A 65 18.56 -6.68 -23.65
C CYS A 65 18.53 -6.28 -22.17
N GLU A 66 18.01 -7.16 -21.33
CA GLU A 66 17.93 -6.96 -19.89
C GLU A 66 19.27 -6.54 -19.26
N SER A 67 20.36 -7.23 -19.56
CA SER A 67 21.69 -6.89 -19.03
C SER A 67 22.15 -5.48 -19.44
N CYS A 68 21.95 -5.08 -20.69
CA CYS A 68 22.34 -3.75 -21.16
C CYS A 68 21.42 -2.65 -20.63
N TYR A 69 20.14 -2.96 -20.47
CA TYR A 69 19.18 -2.07 -19.83
C TYR A 69 19.57 -1.83 -18.37
N VAL A 70 19.77 -2.89 -17.57
CA VAL A 70 20.19 -2.80 -16.17
C VAL A 70 21.49 -2.01 -16.00
N ASN A 71 22.48 -2.23 -16.88
CA ASN A 71 23.75 -1.50 -16.83
C ASN A 71 23.62 0.00 -17.19
N SER A 72 22.56 0.40 -17.87
CA SER A 72 22.29 1.81 -18.18
C SER A 72 21.57 2.55 -17.07
N LEU A 73 21.11 1.85 -16.04
CA LEU A 73 20.39 2.46 -14.91
C LEU A 73 21.35 3.22 -14.00
N GLU A 74 20.82 4.24 -13.35
CA GLU A 74 21.50 4.95 -12.29
C GLU A 74 21.93 3.98 -11.19
N LYS A 75 23.08 4.24 -10.58
CA LYS A 75 23.65 3.39 -9.54
C LYS A 75 23.45 4.05 -8.18
N CYS A 76 23.04 3.26 -7.20
CA CYS A 76 22.91 3.75 -5.83
C CYS A 76 24.26 4.29 -5.33
N VAL A 77 24.25 5.50 -4.77
CA VAL A 77 25.48 6.17 -4.27
C VAL A 77 26.10 5.40 -3.09
N SER A 78 25.29 4.65 -2.33
CA SER A 78 25.74 3.87 -1.19
C SER A 78 26.31 2.50 -1.59
N CYS A 79 25.56 1.69 -2.34
CA CYS A 79 25.96 0.31 -2.64
C CYS A 79 26.52 0.10 -4.06
N GLY A 80 26.44 1.07 -4.95
CA GLY A 80 26.97 1.01 -6.32
C GLY A 80 26.21 0.08 -7.27
N LEU A 81 25.14 -0.58 -6.81
CA LEU A 81 24.30 -1.44 -7.64
C LEU A 81 23.35 -0.62 -8.51
N PRO A 82 23.01 -1.08 -9.74
CA PRO A 82 22.00 -0.44 -10.57
C PRO A 82 20.63 -0.43 -9.89
N ILE A 83 19.91 0.69 -9.97
CA ILE A 83 18.56 0.83 -9.43
C ILE A 83 17.59 0.15 -10.41
N THR A 84 17.40 -1.16 -10.26
CA THR A 84 16.68 -2.03 -11.20
C THR A 84 15.17 -1.89 -11.15
N ASP A 85 14.62 -1.61 -9.96
CA ASP A 85 13.20 -1.39 -9.77
C ASP A 85 12.92 0.09 -9.88
N ARG A 86 12.25 0.49 -10.96
CA ARG A 86 11.55 1.76 -10.97
C ARG A 86 10.38 1.60 -10.00
N VAL A 87 10.60 1.85 -8.71
CA VAL A 87 9.55 2.14 -7.74
C VAL A 87 8.55 3.11 -8.38
N CYS A 88 9.04 4.09 -9.15
CA CYS A 88 8.23 4.94 -10.02
C CYS A 88 7.34 4.15 -11.02
N SER A 89 7.87 3.21 -11.80
CA SER A 89 7.04 2.42 -12.74
C SER A 89 6.01 1.55 -12.03
N ALA A 90 6.37 0.91 -10.91
CA ALA A 90 5.43 0.14 -10.10
C ALA A 90 4.33 1.01 -9.48
N LEU A 91 4.69 2.18 -8.93
CA LEU A 91 3.75 3.18 -8.42
C LEU A 91 2.85 3.75 -9.53
N MET A 92 3.42 3.99 -10.72
CA MET A 92 2.72 4.57 -11.87
C MET A 92 1.84 3.56 -12.62
N SER A 93 2.12 2.26 -12.48
CA SER A 93 1.30 1.17 -13.05
C SER A 93 -0.05 0.99 -12.33
N GLY A 94 -0.26 1.67 -11.18
CA GLY A 94 -1.48 1.55 -10.38
C GLY A 94 -1.66 0.18 -9.71
N LYS A 95 -0.75 -0.78 -9.94
CA LYS A 95 -0.82 -2.16 -9.44
C LYS A 95 -0.87 -2.26 -7.90
N TYR A 96 -0.47 -1.20 -7.21
CA TYR A 96 -0.34 -1.15 -5.75
C TYR A 96 -1.07 0.03 -5.11
N ALA A 97 -1.88 0.78 -5.87
CA ALA A 97 -2.56 1.99 -5.40
C ALA A 97 -3.69 1.73 -4.38
N SER A 98 -4.07 0.47 -4.17
CA SER A 98 -5.18 0.12 -3.30
C SER A 98 -4.73 -0.86 -2.21
N ASN A 99 -4.58 -0.35 -0.99
CA ASN A 99 -4.23 -1.17 0.17
C ASN A 99 -5.27 -2.26 0.45
N ILE A 100 -6.50 -2.13 -0.08
CA ILE A 100 -7.63 -3.01 0.20
C ILE A 100 -8.42 -3.47 -1.05
N ALA A 101 -8.07 -3.07 -2.29
CA ALA A 101 -8.96 -3.28 -3.45
C ALA A 101 -8.63 -4.46 -4.39
N SER A 102 -7.74 -5.39 -4.03
CA SER A 102 -7.54 -6.59 -4.86
C SER A 102 -8.49 -7.74 -4.51
N ASP A 103 -8.95 -7.83 -3.25
CA ASP A 103 -9.91 -8.86 -2.84
C ASP A 103 -11.28 -8.21 -2.54
N PRO A 104 -12.33 -8.50 -3.35
CA PRO A 104 -13.65 -7.89 -3.18
C PRO A 104 -14.33 -8.27 -1.86
N ASN A 105 -13.81 -9.25 -1.12
CA ASN A 105 -14.41 -9.69 0.15
C ASN A 105 -13.96 -8.88 1.37
N VAL A 106 -12.87 -8.10 1.23
CA VAL A 106 -12.24 -7.40 2.35
C VAL A 106 -12.75 -5.96 2.48
N GLY A 107 -13.30 -5.40 1.41
CA GLY A 107 -13.88 -4.05 1.41
C GLY A 107 -15.32 -3.98 1.91
N PRO A 108 -15.93 -2.77 1.90
CA PRO A 108 -17.36 -2.59 2.13
C PRO A 108 -18.17 -3.36 1.09
N THR A 109 -19.28 -3.95 1.53
CA THR A 109 -20.16 -4.80 0.70
C THR A 109 -21.20 -4.02 -0.11
N LYS A 110 -21.30 -2.70 0.09
CA LYS A 110 -22.22 -1.80 -0.62
C LYS A 110 -21.46 -0.61 -1.19
N GLU A 111 -21.95 -0.10 -2.30
CA GLU A 111 -21.40 1.07 -3.01
C GLU A 111 -21.99 2.41 -2.52
N ASP A 112 -22.70 2.42 -1.39
CA ASP A 112 -23.26 3.64 -0.80
C ASP A 112 -22.18 4.41 -0.01
N ASP A 113 -21.98 5.70 -0.32
CA ASP A 113 -20.94 6.54 0.29
C ASP A 113 -21.02 6.54 1.81
N LYS A 114 -22.23 6.64 2.38
CA LYS A 114 -22.41 6.67 3.84
C LYS A 114 -22.02 5.32 4.45
N PHE A 115 -22.45 4.22 3.86
CA PHE A 115 -22.04 2.88 4.26
C PHE A 115 -20.52 2.70 4.18
N ILE A 116 -19.89 3.14 3.08
CA ILE A 116 -18.43 3.07 2.89
C ILE A 116 -17.71 3.85 3.98
N ILE A 117 -18.18 5.06 4.31
CA ILE A 117 -17.60 5.91 5.34
C ILE A 117 -17.72 5.25 6.72
N ASP A 118 -18.92 4.84 7.13
CA ASP A 118 -19.16 4.25 8.45
C ASP A 118 -18.39 2.92 8.61
N TRP A 119 -18.32 2.11 7.54
CA TRP A 119 -17.51 0.90 7.50
C TRP A 119 -16.02 1.20 7.64
N THR A 120 -15.51 2.17 6.88
CA THR A 120 -14.07 2.54 6.89
C THR A 120 -13.67 3.08 8.25
N PHE A 121 -14.53 3.91 8.84
CA PHE A 121 -14.33 4.46 10.17
C PHE A 121 -14.25 3.37 11.23
N LEU A 122 -15.20 2.43 11.25
CA LEU A 122 -15.21 1.34 12.23
C LEU A 122 -13.98 0.43 12.09
N ILE A 123 -13.59 0.08 10.86
CA ILE A 123 -12.43 -0.75 10.62
C ILE A 123 -11.16 -0.08 11.12
N ASP A 124 -10.92 1.17 10.71
CA ASP A 124 -9.74 1.91 11.14
C ASP A 124 -9.68 2.08 12.68
N THR A 125 -10.84 2.36 13.30
CA THR A 125 -11.01 2.48 14.76
C THR A 125 -10.51 1.22 15.49
N LEU A 126 -10.63 0.04 14.89
CA LEU A 126 -10.25 -1.25 15.46
C LEU A 126 -8.93 -1.82 14.91
N ASN A 127 -8.29 -1.13 13.97
CA ASN A 127 -7.15 -1.60 13.20
C ASN A 127 -5.81 -1.31 13.93
N PHE A 128 -5.55 -2.04 15.01
CA PHE A 128 -4.30 -1.90 15.78
C PHE A 128 -3.81 -3.23 16.36
N SER A 129 -2.49 -3.42 16.43
CA SER A 129 -1.83 -4.51 17.16
C SER A 129 -2.35 -5.93 16.87
N PHE A 130 -2.11 -6.44 15.65
CA PHE A 130 -2.49 -7.82 15.27
C PHE A 130 -1.39 -8.87 15.48
N TRP A 131 -0.17 -8.45 15.81
CA TRP A 131 0.91 -9.38 16.09
C TRP A 131 0.66 -10.10 17.42
N THR A 132 1.00 -11.38 17.49
CA THR A 132 0.86 -12.21 18.69
C THR A 132 2.21 -12.44 19.33
N ASP A 133 2.20 -12.69 20.64
CA ASP A 133 3.41 -13.06 21.36
C ASP A 133 3.84 -14.45 20.89
N ASP A 134 5.14 -14.71 20.75
CA ASP A 134 5.64 -16.02 20.30
C ASP A 134 5.27 -17.18 21.27
N LYS A 135 4.71 -16.87 22.44
CA LYS A 135 4.20 -17.82 23.43
C LYS A 135 2.72 -18.18 23.20
N GLU A 136 1.94 -17.30 22.56
CA GLU A 136 0.53 -17.48 22.23
C GLU A 136 0.43 -17.86 20.75
N ASN A 137 0.53 -19.17 20.50
CA ASN A 137 0.90 -19.82 19.23
C ASN A 137 0.04 -19.53 17.97
N GLU A 138 -0.93 -18.62 17.98
CA GLU A 138 -1.88 -18.49 16.87
C GLU A 138 -2.13 -17.04 16.47
N SER A 139 -1.63 -16.66 15.29
CA SER A 139 -2.04 -15.43 14.62
C SER A 139 -3.56 -15.35 14.49
N TYR A 140 -4.11 -14.15 14.65
CA TYR A 140 -5.53 -13.93 14.44
C TYR A 140 -5.91 -14.22 12.98
N VAL A 141 -6.78 -15.22 12.77
CA VAL A 141 -7.26 -15.64 11.46
C VAL A 141 -8.78 -15.75 11.43
N ARG A 142 -9.37 -15.53 10.26
CA ARG A 142 -10.81 -15.72 10.02
C ARG A 142 -11.03 -16.35 8.66
N LYS A 143 -11.85 -17.41 8.60
CA LYS A 143 -12.36 -17.90 7.33
C LYS A 143 -13.60 -17.08 6.97
N TYR A 144 -13.63 -16.55 5.76
CA TYR A 144 -14.80 -15.86 5.22
C TYR A 144 -14.97 -16.29 3.76
N LYS A 145 -16.16 -16.83 3.45
CA LYS A 145 -16.40 -17.60 2.23
C LYS A 145 -15.37 -18.73 2.11
N ASP A 146 -14.69 -18.86 0.97
CA ASP A 146 -13.75 -19.95 0.68
C ASP A 146 -12.27 -19.59 0.95
N LYS A 147 -11.99 -18.47 1.62
CA LYS A 147 -10.62 -18.00 1.91
C LYS A 147 -10.39 -17.78 3.40
N ILE A 148 -9.12 -17.93 3.81
CA ILE A 148 -8.65 -17.61 5.16
C ILE A 148 -7.90 -16.28 5.07
N TYR A 149 -8.26 -15.36 5.97
CA TYR A 149 -7.63 -14.05 6.12
C TYR A 149 -6.93 -13.99 7.47
N CYS A 150 -5.91 -13.14 7.59
CA CYS A 150 -5.13 -12.93 8.82
C CYS A 150 -5.05 -11.44 9.18
N GLY A 151 -4.80 -11.15 10.46
CA GLY A 151 -4.55 -9.80 10.95
C GLY A 151 -5.67 -8.80 10.62
N SER A 152 -5.30 -7.65 10.05
CA SER A 152 -6.26 -6.60 9.68
C SER A 152 -7.28 -7.06 8.64
N PHE A 153 -6.91 -7.97 7.73
CA PHE A 153 -7.86 -8.56 6.79
C PHE A 153 -8.85 -9.48 7.50
N ALA A 154 -8.43 -10.23 8.52
CA ALA A 154 -9.33 -11.03 9.35
C ALA A 154 -10.32 -10.16 10.14
N LEU A 155 -9.88 -8.99 10.62
CA LEU A 155 -10.77 -7.99 11.24
C LEU A 155 -11.84 -7.53 10.25
N ALA A 156 -11.43 -7.10 9.05
CA ALA A 156 -12.33 -6.58 8.02
C ALA A 156 -13.41 -7.58 7.62
N VAL A 157 -13.03 -8.83 7.35
CA VAL A 157 -14.00 -9.87 7.00
C VAL A 157 -14.87 -10.33 8.17
N SER A 158 -14.42 -10.12 9.43
CA SER A 158 -15.26 -10.39 10.61
C SER A 158 -16.39 -9.36 10.74
N ILE A 159 -16.14 -8.09 10.41
CA ILE A 159 -17.18 -7.06 10.33
C ILE A 159 -18.15 -7.38 9.18
N ASN A 160 -17.63 -7.78 8.00
CA ASN A 160 -18.49 -8.19 6.89
C ASN A 160 -19.36 -9.40 7.25
N GLN A 161 -18.80 -10.41 7.93
CA GLN A 161 -19.58 -11.54 8.42
C GLN A 161 -20.66 -11.12 9.41
N ALA A 162 -20.36 -10.22 10.36
CA ALA A 162 -21.36 -9.72 11.30
C ALA A 162 -22.53 -9.02 10.58
N LEU A 163 -22.23 -8.26 9.53
CA LEU A 163 -23.26 -7.64 8.68
C LEU A 163 -24.09 -8.69 7.92
N ASP A 164 -23.45 -9.73 7.38
CA ASP A 164 -24.14 -10.85 6.72
C ASP A 164 -25.06 -11.60 7.71
N ASP A 165 -24.65 -11.70 8.98
CA ASP A 165 -25.42 -12.30 10.07
C ASP A 165 -26.54 -11.39 10.60
N GLY A 166 -26.70 -10.18 10.02
CA GLY A 166 -27.75 -9.22 10.37
C GLY A 166 -27.45 -8.38 11.61
N ILE A 167 -26.20 -8.35 12.07
CA ILE A 167 -25.76 -7.50 13.18
C ILE A 167 -25.52 -6.08 12.64
N ASP A 168 -26.16 -5.08 13.26
CA ASP A 168 -26.01 -3.66 12.91
C ASP A 168 -24.72 -3.05 13.46
N ILE A 169 -23.57 -3.69 13.16
CA ILE A 169 -22.29 -3.35 13.77
C ILE A 169 -21.72 -2.00 13.30
N LEU A 170 -22.27 -1.38 12.25
CA LEU A 170 -21.89 -0.04 11.82
C LEU A 170 -22.64 1.08 12.55
N ASN A 171 -23.64 0.74 13.37
CA ASN A 171 -24.45 1.72 14.09
C ASN A 171 -23.81 2.12 15.42
N ALA A 172 -23.54 3.41 15.59
CA ALA A 172 -22.95 3.97 16.81
C ALA A 172 -23.76 3.67 18.08
N GLU A 173 -25.09 3.58 17.98
CA GLU A 173 -25.92 3.17 19.12
C GLU A 173 -25.68 1.70 19.51
N TYR A 174 -25.45 0.83 18.53
CA TYR A 174 -25.15 -0.58 18.78
C TYR A 174 -23.76 -0.74 19.40
N TYR A 175 -22.71 -0.31 18.71
CA TYR A 175 -21.34 -0.56 19.19
C TYR A 175 -20.95 0.32 20.40
N SER A 176 -21.69 1.38 20.72
CA SER A 176 -21.50 2.08 22.00
C SER A 176 -21.98 1.27 23.22
N ARG A 177 -22.75 0.21 23.01
CA ARG A 177 -23.34 -0.63 24.07
C ARG A 177 -23.06 -2.12 23.91
N ILE A 178 -22.34 -2.51 22.86
CA ILE A 178 -21.96 -3.90 22.62
C ILE A 178 -21.25 -4.48 23.85
N THR A 179 -21.56 -5.72 24.18
CA THR A 179 -20.95 -6.40 25.32
C THR A 179 -19.65 -7.12 24.93
N MET A 180 -18.83 -7.49 25.91
CA MET A 180 -17.65 -8.31 25.66
C MET A 180 -18.03 -9.65 25.00
N ASP A 181 -19.11 -10.29 25.44
CA ASP A 181 -19.56 -11.58 24.89
C ASP A 181 -19.97 -11.46 23.42
N GLU A 182 -20.68 -10.39 23.04
CA GLU A 182 -21.01 -10.11 21.64
C GLU A 182 -19.75 -9.83 20.82
N LEU A 183 -18.84 -9.00 21.34
CA LEU A 183 -17.58 -8.67 20.67
C LEU A 183 -16.71 -9.91 20.46
N GLU A 184 -16.62 -10.78 21.47
CA GLU A 184 -15.94 -12.07 21.40
C GLU A 184 -16.55 -12.99 20.35
N ASN A 185 -17.88 -13.04 20.27
CA ASN A 185 -18.57 -13.85 19.26
C ASN A 185 -18.31 -13.33 17.85
N ILE A 186 -18.34 -12.01 17.65
CA ILE A 186 -18.08 -11.37 16.36
C ILE A 186 -16.66 -11.63 15.89
N PHE A 187 -15.66 -11.55 16.78
CA PHE A 187 -14.25 -11.68 16.40
C PHE A 187 -13.66 -13.08 16.60
N ARG A 188 -14.42 -14.05 17.11
CA ARG A 188 -13.95 -15.44 17.25
C ARG A 188 -13.45 -15.99 15.91
N SER A 189 -12.28 -16.61 15.91
CA SER A 189 -11.84 -17.34 14.72
C SER A 189 -12.76 -18.52 14.42
N SER A 190 -13.03 -18.74 13.14
CA SER A 190 -13.72 -19.94 12.63
C SER A 190 -12.77 -21.09 12.32
N VAL A 191 -11.46 -20.89 12.52
CA VAL A 191 -10.40 -21.84 12.18
C VAL A 191 -9.74 -22.40 13.44
N ASN A 192 -9.53 -21.55 14.44
CA ASN A 192 -8.90 -21.91 15.70
C ASN A 192 -9.55 -21.14 16.87
N SER A 193 -8.92 -21.14 18.04
CA SER A 193 -9.42 -20.40 19.21
C SER A 193 -8.97 -18.93 19.24
N SER A 194 -8.22 -18.47 18.23
CA SER A 194 -7.65 -17.13 18.20
C SER A 194 -8.72 -16.04 18.11
N ARG A 195 -8.32 -14.87 18.62
CA ARG A 195 -9.05 -13.61 18.64
C ARG A 195 -8.04 -12.50 18.34
N PRO A 196 -8.46 -11.31 17.88
CA PRO A 196 -7.53 -10.21 17.80
C PRO A 196 -7.00 -9.91 19.22
N PRO A 197 -5.69 -9.65 19.39
CA PRO A 197 -5.15 -9.19 20.67
C PRO A 197 -5.87 -7.94 21.14
N MET A 198 -5.78 -7.55 22.41
CA MET A 198 -6.35 -6.28 22.90
C MET A 198 -7.87 -6.12 22.67
N LEU A 199 -8.65 -7.17 22.95
CA LEU A 199 -10.11 -7.15 22.76
C LEU A 199 -10.80 -6.20 23.75
N THR A 200 -10.29 -6.09 24.97
CA THR A 200 -10.76 -5.14 25.99
C THR A 200 -10.60 -3.69 25.52
N GLU A 201 -9.45 -3.37 24.93
CA GLU A 201 -9.16 -2.05 24.40
C GLU A 201 -10.05 -1.74 23.20
N ARG A 202 -10.28 -2.72 22.31
CA ARG A 202 -11.26 -2.57 21.22
C ARG A 202 -12.67 -2.27 21.74
N LEU A 203 -13.11 -2.98 22.78
CA LEU A 203 -14.42 -2.71 23.41
C LEU A 203 -14.49 -1.28 23.94
N ASN A 204 -13.47 -0.84 24.69
CA ASN A 204 -13.42 0.51 25.25
C ASN A 204 -13.44 1.58 24.13
N VAL A 205 -12.70 1.36 23.06
CA VAL A 205 -12.65 2.27 21.91
C VAL A 205 -14.01 2.33 21.19
N LEU A 206 -14.74 1.22 21.05
CA LEU A 206 -16.09 1.22 20.48
C LEU A 206 -17.07 2.03 21.34
N HIS A 207 -17.03 1.82 22.66
CA HIS A 207 -17.87 2.57 23.61
C HIS A 207 -17.58 4.07 23.57
N GLU A 208 -16.31 4.45 23.65
CA GLU A 208 -15.87 5.85 23.58
C GLU A 208 -16.29 6.50 22.26
N THR A 209 -15.92 5.88 21.15
CA THR A 209 -16.14 6.41 19.80
C THR A 209 -17.61 6.52 19.45
N GLY A 210 -18.40 5.50 19.81
CA GLY A 210 -19.85 5.50 19.57
C GLY A 210 -20.56 6.57 20.37
N ALA A 211 -20.18 6.76 21.65
CA ALA A 211 -20.73 7.82 22.48
C ALA A 211 -20.41 9.23 21.92
N ILE A 212 -19.20 9.45 21.42
CA ILE A 212 -18.80 10.71 20.77
C ILE A 212 -19.60 10.94 19.49
N LEU A 213 -19.73 9.93 18.63
CA LEU A 213 -20.49 10.05 17.39
C LEU A 213 -21.95 10.41 17.66
N LEU A 214 -22.61 9.73 18.60
CA LEU A 214 -24.00 10.03 18.97
C LEU A 214 -24.16 11.46 19.49
N LYS A 215 -23.22 11.92 20.33
CA LYS A 215 -23.30 13.23 20.98
C LYS A 215 -22.95 14.40 20.05
N GLU A 216 -21.93 14.25 19.22
CA GLU A 216 -21.29 15.37 18.50
C GLU A 216 -21.50 15.32 16.99
N TYR A 217 -21.85 14.14 16.45
CA TYR A 217 -21.93 13.89 15.01
C TYR A 217 -23.20 13.15 14.60
N GLY A 218 -24.26 13.18 15.41
CA GLY A 218 -25.56 12.58 15.08
C GLY A 218 -25.51 11.08 14.77
N GLY A 219 -24.51 10.37 15.30
CA GLY A 219 -24.31 8.93 15.11
C GLY A 219 -23.56 8.52 13.83
N HIS A 220 -23.09 9.47 13.01
CA HIS A 220 -22.48 9.17 11.71
C HIS A 220 -21.16 9.93 11.50
N PHE A 221 -20.13 9.22 11.04
CA PHE A 221 -18.81 9.83 10.85
C PHE A 221 -18.78 10.80 9.65
N SER A 222 -19.69 10.64 8.69
CA SER A 222 -19.88 11.59 7.58
C SER A 222 -20.04 13.04 8.06
N ASN A 223 -20.73 13.25 9.19
CA ASN A 223 -20.94 14.58 9.76
C ASN A 223 -19.64 15.19 10.34
N CYS A 224 -18.67 14.37 10.73
CA CYS A 224 -17.32 14.82 11.08
C CYS A 224 -16.55 15.25 9.82
N ILE A 225 -16.65 14.47 8.74
CA ILE A 225 -16.02 14.77 7.45
C ILE A 225 -16.54 16.10 6.90
N GLU A 226 -17.86 16.34 6.93
CA GLU A 226 -18.45 17.60 6.46
C GLU A 226 -17.87 18.84 7.18
N GLN A 227 -17.59 18.73 8.48
CA GLN A 227 -16.99 19.83 9.26
C GLN A 227 -15.55 20.16 8.83
N SER A 228 -14.86 19.23 8.16
CA SER A 228 -13.52 19.48 7.59
C SER A 228 -13.57 20.46 6.41
N GLY A 229 -14.72 20.65 5.77
CA GLY A 229 -14.84 21.50 4.57
C GLY A 229 -13.95 21.06 3.41
N GLY A 230 -13.64 19.76 3.31
CA GLY A 230 -12.79 19.20 2.26
C GLY A 230 -11.29 19.37 2.47
N SER A 231 -10.83 19.63 3.71
CA SER A 231 -9.40 19.59 4.06
C SER A 231 -9.07 18.31 4.83
N ALA A 232 -8.12 17.54 4.31
CA ALA A 232 -7.55 16.36 4.93
C ALA A 232 -6.91 16.71 6.28
N LEU A 233 -6.11 17.78 6.35
CA LEU A 233 -5.46 18.19 7.60
C LEU A 233 -6.48 18.61 8.66
N LYS A 234 -7.50 19.39 8.28
CA LYS A 234 -8.57 19.77 9.20
C LYS A 234 -9.38 18.56 9.67
N LEU A 235 -9.57 17.55 8.82
CA LEU A 235 -10.22 16.31 9.24
C LEU A 235 -9.35 15.53 10.25
N VAL A 236 -8.04 15.43 10.03
CA VAL A 236 -7.11 14.84 11.01
C VAL A 236 -7.19 15.58 12.35
N GLU A 237 -7.19 16.92 12.34
CA GLU A 237 -7.34 17.73 13.55
C GLU A 237 -8.67 17.47 14.27
N LEU A 238 -9.78 17.39 13.53
CA LEU A 238 -11.10 17.07 14.09
C LEU A 238 -11.11 15.66 14.71
N ILE A 239 -10.53 14.67 14.01
CA ILE A 239 -10.45 13.29 14.51
C ILE A 239 -9.68 13.25 15.85
N VAL A 240 -8.47 13.80 15.88
CA VAL A 240 -7.61 13.79 17.07
C VAL A 240 -8.23 14.58 18.23
N LYS A 241 -8.88 15.69 17.92
CA LYS A 241 -9.58 16.51 18.94
C LYS A 241 -10.74 15.75 19.56
N SER A 242 -11.57 15.10 18.74
CA SER A 242 -12.82 14.51 19.20
C SER A 242 -12.68 13.09 19.73
N PHE A 243 -11.78 12.27 19.16
CA PHE A 243 -11.64 10.85 19.47
C PHE A 243 -10.30 10.57 20.17
N PRO A 244 -10.26 10.39 21.50
CA PRO A 244 -9.04 10.15 22.26
C PRO A 244 -8.22 8.95 21.77
N ALA A 245 -8.87 7.88 21.32
CA ALA A 245 -8.21 6.72 20.71
C ALA A 245 -7.25 7.09 19.55
N TYR A 246 -7.44 8.23 18.89
CA TYR A 246 -6.62 8.70 17.76
C TYR A 246 -5.46 9.63 18.15
N ARG A 247 -5.31 9.98 19.43
CA ARG A 247 -4.26 10.90 19.94
C ARG A 247 -2.91 10.22 20.12
N ASP A 248 -2.37 9.77 19.00
CA ASP A 248 -1.06 9.13 18.88
C ASP A 248 0.07 10.17 19.02
N GLU A 249 0.46 10.40 20.28
CA GLU A 249 1.39 11.43 20.74
C GLU A 249 2.39 10.86 21.75
N ALA A 250 3.59 11.43 21.79
CA ALA A 250 4.64 11.07 22.73
C ALA A 250 5.46 12.28 23.18
N ILE A 251 6.30 12.11 24.20
CA ILE A 251 7.31 13.09 24.61
C ILE A 251 8.68 12.55 24.22
N TYR A 252 9.32 13.18 23.25
CA TYR A 252 10.66 12.84 22.79
C TYR A 252 11.62 13.99 23.13
N ASP A 253 12.67 13.71 23.91
CA ASP A 253 13.65 14.70 24.38
C ASP A 253 13.00 15.98 24.97
N GLY A 254 11.96 15.79 25.78
CA GLY A 254 11.21 16.89 26.40
C GLY A 254 10.27 17.66 25.46
N GLN A 255 10.17 17.28 24.19
CA GLN A 255 9.27 17.88 23.21
C GLN A 255 8.08 16.96 22.93
N ARG A 256 6.89 17.54 22.80
CA ARG A 256 5.71 16.79 22.36
C ARG A 256 5.82 16.54 20.86
N VAL A 257 5.74 15.27 20.47
CA VAL A 257 5.69 14.81 19.09
C VAL A 257 4.38 14.09 18.83
N SER A 258 3.95 14.04 17.57
CA SER A 258 2.69 13.42 17.16
C SER A 258 2.84 12.70 15.84
N PHE A 259 2.29 11.50 15.75
CA PHE A 259 2.28 10.70 14.53
C PHE A 259 0.88 10.61 13.92
N TYR A 260 -0.17 10.59 14.75
CA TYR A 260 -1.58 10.53 14.33
C TYR A 260 -1.85 9.46 13.25
N LYS A 261 -1.15 8.32 13.31
CA LYS A 261 -1.09 7.34 12.22
C LYS A 261 -2.47 6.92 11.72
N ARG A 262 -3.36 6.49 12.62
CA ARG A 262 -4.71 6.05 12.27
C ARG A 262 -5.60 7.18 11.77
N ALA A 263 -5.46 8.39 12.32
CA ALA A 263 -6.23 9.53 11.85
C ALA A 263 -5.87 9.87 10.40
N GLN A 264 -4.57 9.86 10.07
CA GLN A 264 -4.11 10.07 8.70
C GLN A 264 -4.51 8.91 7.77
N LEU A 265 -4.39 7.66 8.23
CA LEU A 265 -4.81 6.46 7.48
C LEU A 265 -6.29 6.50 7.14
N LEU A 266 -7.16 6.82 8.10
CA LEU A 266 -8.60 6.95 7.92
C LEU A 266 -8.95 7.95 6.81
N VAL A 267 -8.34 9.14 6.83
CA VAL A 267 -8.55 10.16 5.78
C VAL A 267 -8.11 9.65 4.41
N SER A 268 -6.94 9.01 4.34
CA SER A 268 -6.44 8.39 3.11
C SER A 268 -7.36 7.27 2.60
N ASP A 269 -7.87 6.42 3.48
CA ASP A 269 -8.73 5.30 3.08
C ASP A 269 -10.09 5.78 2.57
N ILE A 270 -10.67 6.82 3.20
CA ILE A 270 -11.89 7.48 2.69
C ILE A 270 -11.62 8.10 1.31
N TRP A 271 -10.52 8.85 1.17
CA TRP A 271 -10.11 9.44 -0.11
C TRP A 271 -9.98 8.39 -1.22
N LYS A 272 -9.29 7.28 -0.94
CA LYS A 272 -9.07 6.17 -1.89
C LYS A 272 -10.38 5.48 -2.26
N ARG A 273 -11.24 5.19 -1.28
CA ARG A 273 -12.49 4.42 -1.48
C ARG A 273 -13.57 5.21 -2.19
N LEU A 274 -13.63 6.53 -1.97
CA LEU A 274 -14.56 7.42 -2.66
C LEU A 274 -13.92 8.06 -3.90
N HIS A 275 -12.75 7.57 -4.32
CA HIS A 275 -12.04 8.01 -5.52
C HIS A 275 -11.78 9.54 -5.58
N GLY A 276 -11.62 10.18 -4.42
CA GLY A 276 -11.42 11.64 -4.35
C GLY A 276 -12.64 12.48 -4.73
N HIS A 277 -13.84 11.89 -4.69
CA HIS A 277 -15.12 12.55 -4.98
C HIS A 277 -15.98 12.70 -3.73
N GLY A 278 -16.99 13.58 -3.80
CA GLY A 278 -17.96 13.78 -2.71
C GLY A 278 -17.28 14.09 -1.38
N LEU A 279 -17.65 13.36 -0.33
CA LEU A 279 -17.05 13.46 1.00
C LEU A 279 -15.60 12.94 1.08
N GLY A 280 -15.12 12.22 0.05
CA GLY A 280 -13.72 11.81 -0.05
C GLY A 280 -12.85 12.80 -0.83
N HIS A 281 -13.39 13.92 -1.29
CA HIS A 281 -12.59 14.96 -1.93
C HIS A 281 -11.84 15.80 -0.88
N PHE A 282 -10.51 15.75 -0.92
CA PHE A 282 -9.65 16.56 -0.06
C PHE A 282 -8.65 17.38 -0.87
N ILE A 283 -8.63 18.70 -0.63
CA ILE A 283 -7.82 19.66 -1.42
C ILE A 283 -6.31 19.58 -1.13
N ASP A 284 -5.96 19.06 0.04
CA ASP A 284 -4.62 19.05 0.64
C ASP A 284 -4.20 17.64 1.04
N ILE A 285 -4.76 16.60 0.40
CA ILE A 285 -4.47 15.17 0.66
C ILE A 285 -2.97 14.85 0.60
N ASP A 286 -2.23 15.57 -0.23
CA ASP A 286 -0.77 15.43 -0.37
C ASP A 286 0.03 15.89 0.87
N SER A 287 -0.63 16.53 1.84
CA SER A 287 -0.02 17.00 3.08
C SER A 287 0.04 15.92 4.16
N LEU A 288 -0.62 14.77 3.94
CA LEU A 288 -0.50 13.62 4.83
C LEU A 288 0.89 13.00 4.72
N THR A 289 1.40 12.45 5.82
CA THR A 289 2.63 11.66 5.85
C THR A 289 2.35 10.20 5.53
N MET A 290 3.40 9.37 5.51
CA MET A 290 3.25 7.91 5.58
C MET A 290 2.67 7.48 6.94
N PHE A 291 2.14 6.26 7.01
CA PHE A 291 1.40 5.76 8.17
C PHE A 291 2.31 4.87 9.03
N ALA A 292 3.17 5.52 9.82
CA ALA A 292 4.24 4.86 10.58
C ALA A 292 3.72 3.82 11.60
N ASP A 293 3.63 2.56 11.15
CA ASP A 293 3.34 1.36 11.93
C ASP A 293 4.61 0.52 12.14
N TYR A 294 4.48 -0.79 12.38
CA TYR A 294 5.60 -1.72 12.48
C TYR A 294 5.99 -2.41 11.16
N SER A 295 5.14 -2.41 10.14
CA SER A 295 5.33 -3.18 8.90
C SER A 295 6.23 -2.46 7.90
N VAL A 296 5.98 -1.17 7.66
CA VAL A 296 6.78 -0.38 6.70
C VAL A 296 8.22 -0.19 7.21
N PRO A 297 8.48 0.16 8.49
CA PRO A 297 9.85 0.27 8.99
C PRO A 297 10.62 -1.05 8.94
N GLN A 298 9.94 -2.19 9.13
CA GLN A 298 10.52 -3.52 8.98
C GLN A 298 11.02 -3.74 7.55
N LEU A 299 10.18 -3.44 6.55
CA LEU A 299 10.58 -3.53 5.14
C LEU A 299 11.74 -2.57 4.83
N LEU A 300 11.67 -1.32 5.27
CA LEU A 300 12.74 -0.35 5.03
C LEU A 300 14.07 -0.79 5.64
N SER A 301 14.03 -1.46 6.80
CA SER A 301 15.23 -2.02 7.43
C SER A 301 15.75 -3.25 6.68
N TYR A 302 14.86 -4.15 6.25
CA TYR A 302 15.20 -5.31 5.42
C TYR A 302 15.89 -4.91 4.10
N GLU A 303 15.39 -3.87 3.45
CA GLU A 303 15.96 -3.31 2.21
C GLU A 303 17.25 -2.50 2.45
N GLY A 304 17.69 -2.34 3.71
CA GLY A 304 18.88 -1.59 4.07
C GLY A 304 18.76 -0.07 3.93
N VAL A 305 17.53 0.44 3.78
CA VAL A 305 17.25 1.89 3.69
C VAL A 305 17.23 2.52 5.07
N LEU A 306 16.63 1.84 6.05
CA LEU A 306 16.58 2.26 7.45
C LEU A 306 17.53 1.41 8.30
N VAL A 307 18.64 2.00 8.73
CA VAL A 307 19.70 1.31 9.48
C VAL A 307 19.66 1.71 10.96
N TYR A 308 19.41 0.73 11.82
CA TYR A 308 19.35 0.95 13.27
C TYR A 308 20.73 0.93 13.93
N SER A 309 20.85 1.63 15.07
CA SER A 309 22.01 1.52 15.93
C SER A 309 22.19 0.07 16.42
N PRO A 310 23.42 -0.37 16.79
CA PRO A 310 23.65 -1.72 17.30
C PRO A 310 22.81 -2.06 18.54
N GLU A 311 22.48 -1.06 19.36
CA GLU A 311 21.64 -1.21 20.55
C GLU A 311 20.19 -1.51 20.16
N LEU A 312 19.58 -0.61 19.38
CA LEU A 312 18.21 -0.75 18.92
C LEU A 312 18.01 -2.03 18.10
N LYS A 313 18.96 -2.34 17.21
CA LYS A 313 18.92 -3.59 16.45
C LYS A 313 18.89 -4.82 17.35
N ARG A 314 19.63 -4.82 18.47
CA ARG A 314 19.63 -5.93 19.42
C ARG A 314 18.28 -6.08 20.14
N ARG A 315 17.64 -4.96 20.51
CA ARG A 315 16.29 -4.98 21.11
C ARG A 315 15.28 -5.58 20.15
N ILE A 316 15.29 -5.15 18.89
CA ILE A 316 14.40 -5.65 17.82
C ILE A 316 14.67 -7.12 17.50
N ASP A 317 15.93 -7.51 17.25
CA ASP A 317 16.33 -8.89 16.95
C ASP A 317 16.05 -9.83 18.13
N GLY A 318 16.22 -9.32 19.36
CA GLY A 318 15.85 -9.99 20.61
C GLY A 318 14.35 -10.02 20.87
N LYS A 319 13.55 -9.38 20.01
CA LYS A 319 12.09 -9.29 20.09
C LYS A 319 11.60 -8.73 21.42
N GLU A 320 12.36 -7.79 21.96
CA GLU A 320 11.99 -7.02 23.15
C GLU A 320 10.77 -6.15 22.83
N GLU A 321 9.85 -6.05 23.78
CA GLU A 321 8.75 -5.10 23.69
C GLU A 321 9.28 -3.70 23.97
N ILE A 322 9.10 -2.80 23.01
CA ILE A 322 9.44 -1.39 23.09
C ILE A 322 8.15 -0.62 23.42
N PRO A 323 8.06 0.02 24.60
CA PRO A 323 6.85 0.72 25.02
C PRO A 323 6.42 1.82 24.05
N PRO A 324 5.11 2.12 23.93
CA PRO A 324 4.65 3.27 23.14
C PRO A 324 5.20 4.57 23.74
N GLY A 325 5.77 5.44 22.89
CA GLY A 325 6.40 6.68 23.31
C GLY A 325 7.83 6.53 23.87
N ASP A 326 8.41 5.33 23.82
CA ASP A 326 9.84 5.12 24.03
C ASP A 326 10.64 5.85 22.93
N SER A 327 11.83 6.35 23.26
CA SER A 327 12.66 7.08 22.30
C SER A 327 12.97 6.25 21.06
N ASP A 328 13.22 4.95 21.22
CA ASP A 328 13.52 4.07 20.11
C ASP A 328 12.30 3.87 19.20
N GLU A 329 11.09 3.74 19.76
CA GLU A 329 9.84 3.66 18.99
C GLU A 329 9.60 4.96 18.21
N CYS A 330 9.75 6.11 18.87
CA CYS A 330 9.61 7.41 18.23
C CYS A 330 10.64 7.61 17.09
N GLU A 331 11.89 7.21 17.29
CA GLU A 331 12.95 7.31 16.28
C GLU A 331 12.68 6.41 15.07
N ILE A 332 12.24 5.17 15.28
CA ILE A 332 11.87 4.26 14.18
C ILE A 332 10.77 4.89 13.32
N ARG A 333 9.72 5.42 13.96
CA ARG A 333 8.55 5.97 13.27
C ARG A 333 8.90 7.27 12.56
N ALA A 334 9.61 8.18 13.23
CA ALA A 334 10.04 9.45 12.63
C ALA A 334 11.03 9.23 11.47
N GLY A 335 11.99 8.32 11.63
CA GLY A 335 12.93 7.94 10.57
C GLY A 335 12.23 7.34 9.36
N SER A 336 11.18 6.54 9.58
CA SER A 336 10.38 5.97 8.49
C SER A 336 9.58 7.03 7.73
N ILE A 337 9.02 8.02 8.43
CA ILE A 337 8.36 9.18 7.80
C ILE A 337 9.35 9.93 6.92
N LEU A 338 10.53 10.26 7.45
CA LEU A 338 11.57 10.95 6.69
C LEU A 338 12.00 10.17 5.45
N VAL A 339 12.22 8.85 5.57
CA VAL A 339 12.60 8.00 4.45
C VAL A 339 11.53 8.02 3.35
N VAL A 340 10.25 7.90 3.71
CA VAL A 340 9.17 7.92 2.71
C VAL A 340 9.04 9.29 2.05
N ASP A 341 9.19 10.39 2.80
CA ASP A 341 9.19 11.73 2.22
C ASP A 341 10.34 11.92 1.20
N LEU A 342 11.52 11.39 1.49
CA LEU A 342 12.65 11.37 0.56
C LEU A 342 12.34 10.56 -0.70
N ILE A 343 11.70 9.38 -0.55
CA ILE A 343 11.25 8.55 -1.67
C ILE A 343 10.23 9.31 -2.54
N VAL A 344 9.22 9.94 -1.93
CA VAL A 344 8.19 10.74 -2.61
C VAL A 344 8.83 11.87 -3.41
N ASN A 345 9.73 12.63 -2.79
CA ASN A 345 10.42 13.74 -3.44
C ASN A 345 11.24 13.28 -4.65
N HIS A 346 12.01 12.20 -4.49
CA HIS A 346 12.82 11.65 -5.57
C HIS A 346 11.96 11.06 -6.70
N ALA A 347 10.91 10.32 -6.36
CA ALA A 347 10.00 9.73 -7.34
C ALA A 347 9.27 10.79 -8.16
N ASN A 348 8.81 11.88 -7.52
CA ASN A 348 8.18 13.00 -8.22
C ASN A 348 9.15 13.77 -9.13
N GLU A 349 10.42 13.91 -8.74
CA GLU A 349 11.43 14.51 -9.62
C GLU A 349 11.66 13.65 -10.87
N ILE A 350 11.73 12.32 -10.74
CA ILE A 350 11.79 11.41 -11.89
C ILE A 350 10.57 11.59 -12.80
N ILE A 351 9.35 11.59 -12.24
CA ILE A 351 8.11 11.79 -13.02
C ILE A 351 8.14 13.11 -13.80
N ARG A 352 8.62 14.18 -13.16
CA ARG A 352 8.75 15.51 -13.77
C ARG A 352 9.74 15.52 -14.94
N LEU A 353 10.83 14.76 -14.86
CA LEU A 353 11.86 14.67 -15.89
C LEU A 353 11.44 13.78 -17.06
N GLU A 354 10.69 12.70 -16.82
CA GLU A 354 10.23 11.73 -17.83
C GLU A 354 9.03 12.20 -18.69
N LYS A 355 8.96 13.49 -19.06
CA LYS A 355 7.84 14.15 -19.76
C LYS A 355 7.27 13.37 -20.95
N ASN A 356 6.33 12.46 -20.68
CA ASN A 356 5.53 11.73 -21.63
C ASN A 356 4.05 12.06 -21.38
N SER A 357 3.22 12.00 -22.42
CA SER A 357 1.77 12.29 -22.34
C SER A 357 1.02 11.44 -21.30
N GLU A 358 1.56 10.27 -20.92
CA GLU A 358 0.97 9.39 -19.90
C GLU A 358 1.23 9.83 -18.45
N ASN A 359 2.18 10.75 -18.23
CA ASN A 359 2.64 11.19 -16.91
C ASN A 359 2.28 12.64 -16.59
N GLU A 360 1.65 13.35 -17.53
CA GLU A 360 1.30 14.75 -17.36
C GLU A 360 0.26 14.92 -16.23
N GLY A 361 0.61 15.70 -15.20
CA GLY A 361 -0.25 15.94 -14.04
C GLY A 361 -0.26 14.85 -12.97
N LYS A 362 0.45 13.73 -13.15
CA LYS A 362 0.59 12.71 -12.09
C LYS A 362 1.56 13.18 -11.01
N LYS A 363 1.13 13.08 -9.76
CA LYS A 363 1.94 13.37 -8.57
C LYS A 363 1.72 12.25 -7.55
N LEU A 364 2.81 11.76 -6.98
CA LEU A 364 2.80 10.82 -5.88
C LEU A 364 2.77 11.57 -4.55
N ASN A 365 2.04 11.03 -3.59
CA ASN A 365 2.05 11.50 -2.22
C ASN A 365 2.45 10.36 -1.26
N ALA A 366 2.77 10.72 -0.02
CA ALA A 366 3.24 9.77 0.98
C ALA A 366 2.23 8.65 1.24
N ALA A 367 0.93 8.95 1.28
CA ALA A 367 -0.14 7.95 1.43
C ALA A 367 -0.18 6.89 0.30
N THR A 368 0.22 7.26 -0.93
CA THR A 368 0.30 6.34 -2.07
C THR A 368 1.57 5.49 -2.00
N VAL A 369 2.71 6.10 -1.66
CA VAL A 369 3.99 5.39 -1.51
C VAL A 369 3.95 4.43 -0.32
N ASP A 370 3.40 4.86 0.81
CA ASP A 370 3.16 4.04 1.99
C ASP A 370 2.36 2.79 1.62
N GLY A 371 1.27 2.95 0.89
CA GLY A 371 0.44 1.82 0.48
C GLY A 371 1.17 0.78 -0.38
N TYR A 372 2.02 1.25 -1.28
CA TYR A 372 2.90 0.39 -2.05
C TYR A 372 3.89 -0.37 -1.15
N LEU A 373 4.56 0.34 -0.23
CA LEU A 373 5.54 -0.26 0.68
C LEU A 373 4.88 -1.25 1.64
N TRP A 374 3.71 -0.93 2.18
CA TRP A 374 2.94 -1.81 3.04
C TRP A 374 2.53 -3.07 2.28
N ARG A 375 1.99 -2.95 1.06
CA ARG A 375 1.66 -4.13 0.23
C ARG A 375 2.90 -4.97 -0.05
N LYS A 376 4.03 -4.33 -0.40
CA LYS A 376 5.30 -5.01 -0.58
C LYS A 376 5.68 -5.78 0.68
N SER A 377 5.55 -5.22 1.88
CA SER A 377 5.86 -5.93 3.13
C SER A 377 5.00 -7.19 3.35
N VAL A 378 3.71 -7.14 2.97
CA VAL A 378 2.79 -8.27 3.10
C VAL A 378 3.10 -9.39 2.09
N ASP A 379 3.50 -9.02 0.87
CA ASP A 379 3.81 -9.97 -0.20
C ASP A 379 5.22 -10.60 -0.08
N GLN A 380 6.10 -10.05 0.76
CA GLN A 380 7.45 -10.58 0.99
C GLN A 380 7.45 -11.79 1.92
N GLU A 381 7.37 -12.97 1.33
CA GLU A 381 7.59 -14.23 2.05
C GLU A 381 8.96 -14.21 2.76
N HIS A 382 8.99 -14.63 4.02
CA HIS A 382 10.18 -14.68 4.88
C HIS A 382 10.69 -13.34 5.46
N LEU A 383 10.01 -12.21 5.20
CA LEU A 383 10.43 -10.90 5.72
C LEU A 383 10.62 -10.93 7.25
N TYR A 384 9.64 -11.47 7.98
CA TYR A 384 9.69 -11.54 9.43
C TYR A 384 10.78 -12.48 9.98
N GLN A 385 11.08 -13.58 9.29
CA GLN A 385 12.12 -14.52 9.67
C GLN A 385 13.52 -13.90 9.54
N GLN A 386 13.70 -13.00 8.58
CA GLN A 386 14.99 -12.35 8.31
C GLN A 386 15.18 -11.05 9.07
N THR A 387 14.10 -10.31 9.28
CA THR A 387 14.13 -9.00 9.94
C THR A 387 12.85 -8.86 10.77
N PRO A 388 12.88 -9.11 12.09
CA PRO A 388 11.71 -8.90 12.93
C PRO A 388 11.36 -7.41 12.97
N PHE A 389 10.06 -7.11 13.11
CA PHE A 389 9.60 -5.74 13.36
C PHE A 389 9.78 -5.35 14.84
N HIS A 390 9.79 -4.05 15.12
CA HIS A 390 9.76 -3.56 16.50
C HIS A 390 8.42 -3.88 17.15
N ARG A 391 8.44 -4.42 18.37
CA ARG A 391 7.22 -4.84 19.07
C ARG A 391 6.74 -3.75 20.00
N THR A 392 5.71 -3.03 19.59
CA THR A 392 5.02 -2.07 20.45
C THR A 392 3.56 -2.48 20.54
N ARG A 393 3.09 -2.77 21.74
CA ARG A 393 1.69 -3.12 22.01
C ARG A 393 0.94 -1.82 22.28
N THR A 394 0.12 -1.40 21.34
CA THR A 394 -0.55 -0.09 21.42
C THR A 394 -1.87 -0.07 20.66
N ILE A 395 -2.77 0.82 21.08
CA ILE A 395 -4.00 1.10 20.33
C ILE A 395 -3.72 1.95 19.09
N PHE A 396 -2.56 2.59 18.96
CA PHE A 396 -2.31 3.59 17.93
C PHE A 396 -1.94 3.03 16.55
N TYR A 397 -1.50 1.77 16.43
CA TYR A 397 -1.18 1.16 15.13
C TYR A 397 -1.16 -0.37 15.12
#